data_AF-A0A8T5GP51-F1
#
_entry.id   AF-A0A8T5GP51-F1
#
_cell.length_a   1.000
_cell.length_b   1.000
_cell.length_c   1.000
_cell.angle_alpha   90.00
_cell.angle_beta   90.00
_cell.angle_gamma   90.00
#
_symmetry.space_group_name_H-M   'P 1'
#
loop_
_entity.id
_entity.type
_entity.pdbx_description
1 polymer ?
#
loop_
_entity_poly.entity_id
_entity_poly.type
_entity_poly.pdbx_seq_one_letter_code
_entity_poly.pdbx_strand_id
1 'polypeptide(L)'
;MKQRLKEIFTNWKVILLLAFLVMAFITIQPQLFGSEGVTIRNVLQNSSAADAGIANPGSNLHPLSRERILSINNKPVSSIEEYYATLTELRDNQTVRVETSDGFYTLQTRTGHDGIVDFGVKVSEAPGSNIQKGLDLEGGTRVLLKPAEAVSEEDLEITIDNLKERLNVYGLGDIVVRAASDLSGDHFILIEIAGVTEQEVKDLLARQGKFEAMIGNETVFFGGKKDVTYVCRSADCSGIDPRVGCSPSGDGHACRFFFSITLSPEAAERQAELTTPLTVLSEEDGNYLSDDLVLFLDDSEVDRLRIGSELKGRATTNIQISGSGAGITQQEAVTNTLQNMKRLQTILITGSLPVKLDVVKMDTISPSLGEEFLNNILLVGLLVIIAVVTVVLIRYRNLKVVLPMVFTLISELVLILGFASLVRWNLDLASIAGIIVVAGTGVDHLIVITDETLRGEEISDWKKRIKNAMFIVMGAYFTTFAGMLPLLWAGAGLLKGFALTTIAGISFGVLIARPAYAAIIEKLLK
;
A
#
# COMPACT_ATOMS: atom_id res chain seq x y z
N MET A 1 44.72 1.57 -19.85
CA MET A 1 43.32 1.23 -19.47
C MET A 1 43.08 1.35 -17.97
N LYS A 2 43.85 0.68 -17.09
CA LYS A 2 43.68 0.77 -15.62
C LYS A 2 43.70 2.19 -15.03
N GLN A 3 44.60 3.06 -15.50
CA GLN A 3 44.69 4.45 -15.02
C GLN A 3 43.47 5.30 -15.38
N ARG A 4 42.97 5.18 -16.62
CA ARG A 4 41.74 5.84 -17.07
C ARG A 4 40.50 5.34 -16.33
N LEU A 5 40.44 4.04 -16.02
CA LEU A 5 39.36 3.49 -15.19
C LEU A 5 39.36 4.10 -13.78
N LYS A 6 40.54 4.21 -13.15
CA LYS A 6 40.67 4.84 -11.83
C LYS A 6 40.17 6.29 -11.84
N GLU A 7 40.51 7.05 -12.87
CA GLU A 7 40.06 8.44 -13.02
C GLU A 7 38.53 8.57 -13.18
N ILE A 8 37.89 7.62 -13.86
CA ILE A 8 36.43 7.58 -14.02
C ILE A 8 35.75 7.36 -12.66
N PHE A 9 36.19 6.35 -11.90
CA PHE A 9 35.61 6.03 -10.60
C PHE A 9 35.92 7.07 -9.51
N THR A 10 36.92 7.93 -9.71
CA THR A 10 37.18 9.08 -8.82
C THR A 10 36.39 10.34 -9.18
N ASN A 11 35.66 10.37 -10.31
CA ASN A 11 34.88 11.54 -10.69
C ASN A 11 33.63 11.66 -9.81
N TRP A 12 33.42 12.82 -9.19
CA TRP A 12 32.31 13.03 -8.25
C TRP A 12 30.93 12.77 -8.86
N LYS A 13 30.73 13.02 -10.17
CA LYS A 13 29.46 12.75 -10.86
C LYS A 13 29.19 11.26 -11.00
N VAL A 14 30.23 10.48 -11.25
CA VAL A 14 30.15 9.01 -11.35
C VAL A 14 29.94 8.42 -9.96
N ILE A 15 30.63 8.94 -8.94
CA ILE A 15 30.41 8.55 -7.54
C ILE A 15 28.96 8.84 -7.12
N LEU A 16 28.41 10.00 -7.50
CA LEU A 16 27.02 10.34 -7.23
C LEU A 16 26.06 9.32 -7.87
N LEU A 17 26.25 8.97 -9.15
CA LEU A 17 25.44 7.95 -9.81
C LEU A 17 25.52 6.61 -9.07
N LEU A 18 26.72 6.16 -8.73
CA LEU A 18 26.92 4.89 -8.02
C LEU A 18 26.27 4.91 -6.63
N ALA A 19 26.34 6.02 -5.90
CA ALA A 19 25.67 6.17 -4.61
C ALA A 19 24.15 6.05 -4.72
N PHE A 20 23.56 6.67 -5.75
CA PHE A 20 22.12 6.55 -6.03
C PHE A 20 21.73 5.14 -6.49
N LEU A 21 22.59 4.45 -7.25
CA LEU A 21 22.35 3.04 -7.62
C LEU A 21 22.41 2.11 -6.41
N VAL A 22 23.35 2.34 -5.48
CA VAL A 22 23.40 1.59 -4.22
C VAL A 22 22.15 1.85 -3.40
N MET A 23 21.72 3.11 -3.27
CA MET A 23 20.47 3.45 -2.60
C MET A 23 19.26 2.77 -3.25
N ALA A 24 19.15 2.83 -4.57
CA ALA A 24 18.10 2.15 -5.32
C ALA A 24 18.11 0.63 -5.11
N PHE A 25 19.29 0.01 -5.07
CA PHE A 25 19.41 -1.42 -4.81
C PHE A 25 18.98 -1.78 -3.37
N ILE A 26 19.33 -0.95 -2.39
CA ILE A 26 18.89 -1.12 -0.99
C ILE A 26 17.37 -0.96 -0.88
N THR A 27 16.77 0.01 -1.56
CA THR A 27 15.32 0.22 -1.49
C THR A 27 14.55 -0.90 -2.18
N ILE A 28 14.95 -1.30 -3.40
CA ILE A 28 14.34 -2.41 -4.15
C ILE A 28 14.50 -3.73 -3.39
N GLN A 29 15.67 -3.95 -2.78
CA GLN A 29 16.01 -5.19 -2.06
C GLN A 29 15.67 -6.46 -2.88
N PRO A 30 16.27 -6.66 -4.08
CA PRO A 30 15.91 -7.76 -4.95
C PRO A 30 16.34 -9.12 -4.37
N GLN A 31 15.40 -10.06 -4.29
CA GLN A 31 15.62 -11.45 -3.87
C GLN A 31 16.07 -12.29 -5.07
N LEU A 32 17.38 -12.43 -5.26
CA LEU A 32 17.96 -13.14 -6.41
C LEU A 32 17.78 -14.66 -6.38
N PHE A 33 17.50 -15.24 -5.20
CA PHE A 33 17.42 -16.69 -4.98
C PHE A 33 16.01 -17.18 -4.64
N GLY A 34 15.00 -16.37 -4.92
CA GLY A 34 13.62 -16.64 -4.53
C GLY A 34 13.34 -16.25 -3.08
N SER A 35 12.06 -16.11 -2.76
CA SER A 35 11.57 -15.81 -1.42
C SER A 35 10.85 -17.05 -0.89
N GLU A 36 11.34 -17.60 0.22
CA GLU A 36 10.67 -18.72 0.90
C GLU A 36 9.33 -18.28 1.50
N GLY A 37 8.40 -19.21 1.56
CA GLY A 37 7.08 -19.00 2.16
C GLY A 37 6.03 -18.43 1.21
N VAL A 38 4.81 -18.34 1.71
CA VAL A 38 3.71 -17.59 1.09
C VAL A 38 3.39 -16.35 1.93
N THR A 39 3.16 -15.22 1.29
CA THR A 39 2.88 -13.95 1.97
C THR A 39 1.43 -13.89 2.42
N ILE A 40 1.20 -13.53 3.68
CA ILE A 40 -0.13 -13.22 4.20
C ILE A 40 -0.62 -11.93 3.53
N ARG A 41 -1.76 -11.99 2.83
CA ARG A 41 -2.41 -10.82 2.21
C ARG A 41 -3.55 -10.30 3.07
N ASN A 42 -4.29 -11.19 3.72
CA ASN A 42 -5.39 -10.82 4.59
C ASN A 42 -5.61 -11.86 5.69
N VAL A 43 -6.01 -11.39 6.87
CA VAL A 43 -6.50 -12.23 7.96
C VAL A 43 -7.95 -11.86 8.27
N LEU A 44 -8.86 -12.82 8.14
CA LEU A 44 -10.28 -12.64 8.48
C LEU A 44 -10.45 -12.44 9.98
N GLN A 45 -11.35 -11.56 10.38
CA GLN A 45 -11.75 -11.40 11.78
C GLN A 45 -12.46 -12.68 12.27
N ASN A 46 -12.30 -13.00 13.57
CA ASN A 46 -12.82 -14.22 14.21
C ASN A 46 -12.37 -15.54 13.56
N SER A 47 -11.26 -15.50 12.83
CA SER A 47 -10.62 -16.67 12.28
C SER A 47 -9.64 -17.29 13.26
N SER A 48 -9.31 -18.56 13.03
CA SER A 48 -8.29 -19.28 13.81
C SER A 48 -6.94 -18.54 13.83
N ALA A 49 -6.61 -17.80 12.76
CA ALA A 49 -5.40 -16.99 12.66
C ALA A 49 -5.49 -15.70 13.47
N ALA A 50 -6.63 -14.98 13.39
CA ALA A 50 -6.85 -13.79 14.20
C ALA A 50 -6.82 -14.10 15.69
N ASP A 51 -7.48 -15.20 16.10
CA ASP A 51 -7.51 -15.65 17.50
C ASP A 51 -6.14 -16.07 18.03
N ALA A 52 -5.27 -16.57 17.14
CA ALA A 52 -3.89 -16.90 17.47
C ALA A 52 -2.97 -15.66 17.52
N GLY A 53 -3.46 -14.49 17.14
CA GLY A 53 -2.71 -13.23 17.15
C GLY A 53 -1.99 -12.89 15.85
N ILE A 54 -2.28 -13.59 14.75
CA ILE A 54 -1.77 -13.19 13.42
C ILE A 54 -2.50 -11.92 13.00
N ALA A 55 -1.75 -10.84 12.82
CA ALA A 55 -2.31 -9.54 12.47
C ALA A 55 -2.66 -9.45 10.98
N ASN A 56 -3.74 -8.73 10.67
CA ASN A 56 -4.02 -8.39 9.28
C ASN A 56 -2.94 -7.43 8.75
N PRO A 57 -2.25 -7.73 7.62
CA PRO A 57 -1.18 -6.88 7.11
C PRO A 57 -1.64 -5.44 6.87
N GLY A 58 -0.84 -4.47 7.32
CA GLY A 58 -1.12 -3.07 7.04
C GLY A 58 -1.01 -2.75 5.56
N SER A 59 -1.96 -1.96 5.03
CA SER A 59 -2.00 -1.54 3.61
C SER A 59 -0.77 -0.77 3.15
N ASN A 60 0.03 -0.24 4.08
CA ASN A 60 1.20 0.60 3.82
C ASN A 60 2.55 -0.14 3.96
N LEU A 61 2.55 -1.45 4.20
CA LEU A 61 3.79 -2.22 4.31
C LEU A 61 4.49 -2.35 2.95
N HIS A 62 5.83 -2.31 2.97
CA HIS A 62 6.60 -2.73 1.81
C HIS A 62 6.34 -4.22 1.54
N PRO A 63 6.35 -4.68 0.27
CA PRO A 63 6.07 -6.07 -0.05
C PRO A 63 6.89 -7.09 0.76
N LEU A 64 8.20 -6.91 0.91
CA LEU A 64 9.05 -7.85 1.67
C LEU A 64 8.86 -7.77 3.19
N SER A 65 8.20 -6.72 3.69
CA SER A 65 7.92 -6.55 5.12
C SER A 65 6.62 -7.22 5.55
N ARG A 66 5.88 -7.84 4.62
CA ARG A 66 4.66 -8.58 4.95
C ARG A 66 5.03 -9.94 5.55
N GLU A 67 4.28 -10.32 6.58
CA GLU A 67 4.45 -11.61 7.24
C GLU A 67 4.26 -12.77 6.24
N ARG A 68 5.12 -13.78 6.33
CA ARG A 68 5.12 -14.94 5.43
C ARG A 68 4.95 -16.22 6.22
N ILE A 69 4.09 -17.12 5.76
CA ILE A 69 3.98 -18.48 6.27
C ILE A 69 5.09 -19.32 5.65
N LEU A 70 5.96 -19.88 6.50
CA LEU A 70 7.12 -20.67 6.10
C LEU A 70 6.86 -22.18 6.22
N SER A 71 6.13 -22.60 7.26
CA SER A 71 5.80 -24.00 7.47
C SER A 71 4.49 -24.19 8.25
N ILE A 72 3.81 -25.30 8.01
CA ILE A 72 2.62 -25.74 8.74
C ILE A 72 2.89 -27.15 9.28
N ASN A 73 2.85 -27.34 10.59
CA ASN A 73 3.23 -28.59 11.27
C ASN A 73 4.62 -29.13 10.84
N ASN A 74 5.59 -28.22 10.70
CA ASN A 74 6.94 -28.50 10.19
C ASN A 74 7.01 -28.98 8.73
N LYS A 75 5.90 -28.97 7.99
CA LYS A 75 5.93 -29.12 6.53
C LYS A 75 6.22 -27.75 5.91
N PRO A 76 7.32 -27.58 5.17
CA PRO A 76 7.61 -26.30 4.52
C PRO A 76 6.52 -25.99 3.50
N VAL A 77 6.20 -24.71 3.37
CA VAL A 77 5.26 -24.18 2.39
C VAL A 77 6.01 -23.17 1.54
N SER A 78 6.18 -23.47 0.26
CA SER A 78 6.96 -22.62 -0.66
C SER A 78 6.13 -22.02 -1.80
N SER A 79 4.91 -22.52 -2.02
CA SER A 79 3.97 -21.98 -3.02
C SER A 79 2.54 -21.93 -2.50
N ILE A 80 1.68 -21.18 -3.19
CA ILE A 80 0.25 -21.13 -2.89
C ILE A 80 -0.39 -22.53 -2.99
N GLU A 81 0.01 -23.35 -3.97
CA GLU A 81 -0.51 -24.71 -4.14
C GLU A 81 -0.14 -25.60 -2.95
N GLU A 82 1.11 -25.53 -2.48
CA GLU A 82 1.55 -26.28 -1.30
C GLU A 82 0.81 -25.83 -0.02
N TYR A 83 0.53 -24.53 0.10
CA TYR A 83 -0.26 -24.00 1.21
C TYR A 83 -1.64 -24.63 1.25
N TYR A 84 -2.40 -24.53 0.16
CA TYR A 84 -3.77 -25.07 0.11
C TYR A 84 -3.79 -26.61 0.16
N ALA A 85 -2.82 -27.28 -0.46
CA ALA A 85 -2.68 -28.74 -0.34
C ALA A 85 -2.50 -29.15 1.12
N THR A 86 -1.65 -28.42 1.87
CA THR A 86 -1.43 -28.70 3.30
C THR A 86 -2.70 -28.48 4.12
N LEU A 87 -3.50 -27.44 3.82
CA LEU A 87 -4.77 -27.21 4.49
C LEU A 87 -5.77 -28.35 4.28
N THR A 88 -5.84 -28.94 3.09
CA THR A 88 -6.75 -30.07 2.81
C THR A 88 -6.44 -31.35 3.58
N GLU A 89 -5.23 -31.49 4.12
CA GLU A 89 -4.85 -32.65 4.95
C GLU A 89 -5.25 -32.48 6.42
N LEU A 90 -5.59 -31.26 6.85
CA LEU A 90 -5.91 -30.96 8.23
C LEU A 90 -7.34 -31.37 8.57
N ARG A 91 -7.54 -31.73 9.85
CA ARG A 91 -8.87 -32.05 10.38
C ARG A 91 -9.43 -30.85 11.13
N ASP A 92 -10.75 -30.80 11.26
CA ASP A 92 -11.42 -29.83 12.12
C ASP A 92 -11.02 -30.00 13.58
N ASN A 93 -10.95 -28.89 14.33
CA ASN A 93 -10.59 -28.85 15.75
C ASN A 93 -9.24 -29.53 16.09
N GLN A 94 -8.30 -29.46 15.15
CA GLN A 94 -6.92 -29.92 15.30
C GLN A 94 -6.05 -28.73 15.70
N THR A 95 -5.16 -28.95 16.68
CA THR A 95 -4.11 -27.96 16.99
C THR A 95 -2.99 -28.06 15.96
N VAL A 96 -2.68 -26.94 15.34
CA VAL A 96 -1.70 -26.81 14.25
C VAL A 96 -0.68 -25.74 14.64
N ARG A 97 0.60 -26.04 14.41
CA ARG A 97 1.69 -25.08 14.58
C ARG A 97 2.03 -24.47 13.23
N VAL A 98 1.93 -23.15 13.13
CA VAL A 98 2.32 -22.40 11.93
C VAL A 98 3.57 -21.59 12.25
N GLU A 99 4.60 -21.76 11.45
CA GLU A 99 5.81 -20.95 11.48
C GLU A 99 5.69 -19.85 10.43
N THR A 100 5.92 -18.62 10.86
CA THR A 100 5.95 -17.46 9.99
C THR A 100 7.31 -16.75 10.08
N SER A 101 7.51 -15.73 9.24
CA SER A 101 8.65 -14.84 9.34
C SER A 101 8.76 -14.08 10.67
N ASP A 102 7.65 -13.95 11.40
CA ASP A 102 7.54 -13.12 12.60
C ASP A 102 7.52 -13.98 13.87
N GLY A 103 7.23 -15.28 13.76
CA GLY A 103 7.33 -16.21 14.87
C GLY A 103 6.57 -17.51 14.67
N PHE A 104 6.15 -18.11 15.79
CA PHE A 104 5.33 -19.32 15.78
C PHE A 104 3.96 -19.03 16.36
N TYR A 105 2.93 -19.50 15.67
CA TYR A 105 1.55 -19.46 16.12
C TYR A 105 1.02 -20.86 16.33
N THR A 106 0.15 -21.01 17.32
CA THR A 106 -0.60 -22.24 17.56
C THR A 106 -2.06 -21.94 17.29
N LEU A 107 -2.60 -22.55 16.23
CA LEU A 107 -3.97 -22.34 15.78
C LEU A 107 -4.79 -23.60 16.07
N GLN A 108 -6.08 -23.41 16.40
CA GLN A 108 -7.04 -24.50 16.31
C GLN A 108 -7.82 -24.38 15.01
N THR A 109 -7.78 -25.40 14.17
CA THR A 109 -8.47 -25.41 12.89
C THR A 109 -9.99 -25.36 13.06
N ARG A 110 -10.64 -24.64 12.14
CA ARG A 110 -12.09 -24.57 12.04
C ARG A 110 -12.50 -24.87 10.60
N THR A 111 -13.62 -25.58 10.45
CA THR A 111 -14.21 -25.85 9.15
C THR A 111 -14.93 -24.59 8.66
N GLY A 112 -14.54 -24.13 7.47
CA GLY A 112 -15.18 -23.03 6.77
C GLY A 112 -16.58 -23.38 6.26
N HIS A 113 -17.27 -22.38 5.70
CA HIS A 113 -18.63 -22.54 5.16
C HIS A 113 -18.71 -23.47 3.94
N ASP A 114 -17.57 -23.70 3.28
CA ASP A 114 -17.37 -24.59 2.15
C ASP A 114 -17.02 -26.04 2.56
N GLY A 115 -16.93 -26.32 3.87
CA GLY A 115 -16.57 -27.63 4.39
C GLY A 115 -15.06 -27.92 4.40
N ILE A 116 -14.22 -26.93 4.09
CA ILE A 116 -12.77 -27.05 4.07
C ILE A 116 -12.19 -26.41 5.33
N VAL A 117 -11.15 -27.01 5.90
CA VAL A 117 -10.42 -26.39 7.01
C VAL A 117 -9.64 -25.19 6.50
N ASP A 118 -9.90 -24.01 7.08
CA ASP A 118 -9.17 -22.78 6.79
C ASP A 118 -8.72 -22.13 8.10
N PHE A 119 -7.59 -21.42 8.05
CA PHE A 119 -7.12 -20.55 9.11
C PHE A 119 -7.78 -19.17 9.07
N GLY A 120 -8.51 -18.86 7.99
CA GLY A 120 -9.02 -17.53 7.66
C GLY A 120 -7.92 -16.60 7.16
N VAL A 121 -6.92 -17.17 6.48
CA VAL A 121 -5.77 -16.44 5.95
C VAL A 121 -5.77 -16.55 4.43
N LYS A 122 -5.84 -15.41 3.75
CA LYS A 122 -5.58 -15.33 2.31
C LYS A 122 -4.10 -15.08 2.08
N VAL A 123 -3.49 -15.90 1.23
CA VAL A 123 -2.05 -15.82 0.91
C VAL A 123 -1.81 -15.45 -0.55
N SER A 124 -0.59 -14.99 -0.84
CA SER A 124 -0.06 -14.87 -2.20
C SER A 124 1.37 -15.39 -2.28
N GLU A 125 1.88 -15.50 -3.50
CA GLU A 125 3.30 -15.72 -3.73
C GLU A 125 4.13 -14.67 -3.03
N ALA A 126 5.26 -15.11 -2.47
CA ALA A 126 6.16 -14.20 -1.78
C ALA A 126 6.82 -13.24 -2.79
N PRO A 127 6.93 -11.94 -2.45
CA PRO A 127 7.43 -10.95 -3.39
C PRO A 127 8.95 -11.08 -3.58
N GLY A 128 9.41 -10.98 -4.82
CA GLY A 128 10.84 -10.98 -5.15
C GLY A 128 11.57 -9.65 -4.89
N SER A 129 10.86 -8.58 -4.49
CA SER A 129 11.44 -7.26 -4.21
C SER A 129 10.43 -6.36 -3.49
N ASN A 130 10.86 -5.18 -3.05
CA ASN A 130 9.99 -4.12 -2.51
C ASN A 130 9.27 -3.29 -3.60
N ILE A 131 9.28 -3.74 -4.85
CA ILE A 131 8.52 -3.08 -5.93
C ILE A 131 7.04 -3.47 -5.78
N GLN A 132 6.18 -2.48 -5.56
CA GLN A 132 4.74 -2.69 -5.53
C GLN A 132 4.20 -2.74 -6.95
N LYS A 133 3.37 -3.74 -7.23
CA LYS A 133 2.72 -3.94 -8.52
C LYS A 133 1.31 -3.36 -8.44
N GLY A 134 0.90 -2.65 -9.49
CA GLY A 134 -0.46 -2.15 -9.63
C GLY A 134 -1.42 -3.24 -10.10
N LEU A 135 -2.70 -2.91 -10.08
CA LEU A 135 -3.79 -3.82 -10.47
C LEU A 135 -3.61 -4.41 -11.87
N ASP A 136 -3.08 -3.63 -12.81
CA ASP A 136 -2.86 -4.09 -14.19
C ASP A 136 -1.80 -5.21 -14.28
N LEU A 137 -1.00 -5.40 -13.23
CA LEU A 137 0.05 -6.43 -13.14
C LEU A 137 -0.34 -7.57 -12.18
N GLU A 138 -1.12 -7.30 -11.14
CA GLU A 138 -1.56 -8.31 -10.16
C GLU A 138 -2.92 -8.94 -10.52
N GLY A 139 -3.74 -8.25 -11.31
CA GLY A 139 -5.14 -8.56 -11.54
C GLY A 139 -6.05 -8.14 -10.39
N GLY A 140 -7.33 -7.96 -10.70
CA GLY A 140 -8.41 -7.58 -9.79
C GLY A 140 -9.34 -6.55 -10.41
N THR A 141 -10.05 -5.77 -9.58
CA THR A 141 -11.07 -4.82 -10.04
C THR A 141 -10.76 -3.39 -9.60
N ARG A 142 -10.91 -2.48 -10.55
CA ARG A 142 -10.82 -1.03 -10.36
C ARG A 142 -12.21 -0.43 -10.45
N VAL A 143 -12.57 0.39 -9.48
CA VAL A 143 -13.83 1.14 -9.45
C VAL A 143 -13.54 2.62 -9.31
N LEU A 144 -14.16 3.42 -10.17
CA LEU A 144 -14.18 4.86 -10.07
C LEU A 144 -15.57 5.29 -9.60
N LEU A 145 -15.63 5.84 -8.39
CA LEU A 145 -16.84 6.39 -7.80
C LEU A 145 -16.83 7.92 -7.89
N LYS A 146 -17.98 8.52 -8.11
CA LYS A 146 -18.18 9.97 -8.03
C LYS A 146 -19.25 10.28 -6.99
N PRO A 147 -19.00 11.22 -6.07
CA PRO A 147 -20.05 11.81 -5.25
C PRO A 147 -21.21 12.35 -6.10
N ALA A 148 -22.44 12.01 -5.73
CA ALA A 148 -23.64 12.50 -6.41
C ALA A 148 -23.79 14.03 -6.29
N GLU A 149 -23.21 14.62 -5.25
CA GLU A 149 -23.22 16.05 -4.97
C GLU A 149 -21.79 16.53 -4.62
N ALA A 150 -21.55 17.84 -4.71
CA ALA A 150 -20.28 18.42 -4.28
C ALA A 150 -20.09 18.22 -2.77
N VAL A 151 -18.90 17.77 -2.37
CA VAL A 151 -18.59 17.41 -0.98
C VAL A 151 -17.32 18.10 -0.51
N SER A 152 -17.21 18.33 0.80
CA SER A 152 -15.97 18.78 1.42
C SER A 152 -14.86 17.72 1.33
N GLU A 153 -13.60 18.15 1.38
CA GLU A 153 -12.46 17.20 1.43
C GLU A 153 -12.52 16.31 2.67
N GLU A 154 -13.01 16.84 3.80
CA GLU A 154 -13.16 16.10 5.06
C GLU A 154 -14.18 14.95 4.92
N ASP A 155 -15.36 15.23 4.36
CA ASP A 155 -16.38 14.22 4.11
C ASP A 155 -15.92 13.17 3.09
N LEU A 156 -15.12 13.59 2.09
CA LEU A 156 -14.52 12.68 1.12
C LEU A 156 -13.52 11.74 1.79
N GLU A 157 -12.67 12.25 2.68
CA GLU A 157 -11.72 11.46 3.47
C GLU A 157 -12.44 10.47 4.39
N ILE A 158 -13.50 10.91 5.09
CA ILE A 158 -14.36 10.04 5.90
C ILE A 158 -14.99 8.94 5.03
N THR A 159 -15.47 9.29 3.84
CA THR A 159 -16.05 8.32 2.91
C THR A 159 -15.03 7.28 2.47
N ILE A 160 -13.80 7.72 2.17
CA ILE A 160 -12.68 6.85 1.81
C ILE A 160 -12.35 5.88 2.95
N ASP A 161 -12.22 6.38 4.18
CA ASP A 161 -11.91 5.54 5.34
C ASP A 161 -13.03 4.55 5.66
N ASN A 162 -14.29 4.98 5.55
CA ASN A 162 -15.46 4.10 5.66
C ASN A 162 -15.43 2.98 4.61
N LEU A 163 -15.12 3.30 3.36
CA LEU A 163 -15.00 2.31 2.29
C LEU A 163 -13.86 1.32 2.54
N LYS A 164 -12.70 1.79 3.02
CA LYS A 164 -11.58 0.93 3.39
C LYS A 164 -11.96 -0.07 4.48
N GLU A 165 -12.53 0.40 5.59
CA GLU A 165 -12.92 -0.47 6.70
C GLU A 165 -13.96 -1.50 6.26
N ARG A 166 -14.97 -1.08 5.49
CA ARG A 166 -15.97 -2.01 4.96
C ARG A 166 -15.35 -3.10 4.08
N LEU A 167 -14.51 -2.71 3.13
CA LEU A 167 -13.86 -3.68 2.24
C LEU A 167 -12.90 -4.62 3.01
N ASN A 168 -12.23 -4.12 4.05
CA ASN A 168 -11.41 -4.95 4.95
C ASN A 168 -12.25 -6.02 5.67
N VAL A 169 -13.45 -5.67 6.15
CA VAL A 169 -14.37 -6.62 6.82
C VAL A 169 -14.78 -7.77 5.90
N TYR A 170 -14.93 -7.50 4.60
CA TYR A 170 -15.17 -8.55 3.59
C TYR A 170 -13.93 -9.40 3.26
N GLY A 171 -12.83 -9.20 3.99
CA GLY A 171 -11.61 -9.98 3.84
C GLY A 171 -10.85 -9.68 2.57
N LEU A 172 -10.89 -8.43 2.13
CA LEU A 172 -10.08 -7.92 1.03
C LEU A 172 -8.87 -7.20 1.64
N GLY A 173 -7.66 -7.73 1.44
CA GLY A 173 -6.45 -7.18 2.10
C GLY A 173 -5.66 -6.19 1.26
N ASP A 174 -5.68 -6.33 -0.06
CA ASP A 174 -4.96 -5.45 -1.00
C ASP A 174 -5.92 -4.48 -1.67
N ILE A 175 -6.46 -3.57 -0.87
CA ILE A 175 -7.31 -2.49 -1.33
C ILE A 175 -6.51 -1.20 -1.35
N VAL A 176 -6.58 -0.48 -2.46
CA VAL A 176 -6.13 0.90 -2.57
C VAL A 176 -7.35 1.77 -2.77
N VAL A 177 -7.70 2.55 -1.75
CA VAL A 177 -8.74 3.59 -1.87
C VAL A 177 -8.09 4.96 -1.79
N ARG A 178 -8.23 5.77 -2.84
CA ARG A 178 -7.64 7.10 -2.93
C ARG A 178 -8.59 8.12 -3.55
N ALA A 179 -8.50 9.35 -3.09
CA ALA A 179 -9.12 10.48 -3.77
C ALA A 179 -8.44 10.71 -5.13
N ALA A 180 -9.25 11.05 -6.11
CA ALA A 180 -8.83 11.47 -7.43
C ALA A 180 -9.62 12.72 -7.84
N SER A 181 -9.06 13.49 -8.76
CA SER A 181 -9.75 14.62 -9.37
C SER A 181 -9.50 14.61 -10.87
N ASP A 182 -10.29 15.36 -11.61
CA ASP A 182 -10.00 15.70 -12.99
C ASP A 182 -9.67 17.19 -13.15
N LEU A 183 -9.39 17.58 -14.40
CA LEU A 183 -9.11 18.98 -14.73
C LEU A 183 -10.36 19.87 -14.74
N SER A 184 -11.56 19.27 -14.63
CA SER A 184 -12.84 19.96 -14.54
C SER A 184 -13.21 20.31 -13.10
N GLY A 185 -12.45 19.83 -12.11
CA GLY A 185 -12.69 20.07 -10.70
C GLY A 185 -13.64 19.05 -10.06
N ASP A 186 -13.99 17.98 -10.77
CA ASP A 186 -14.77 16.89 -10.21
C ASP A 186 -13.89 16.03 -9.29
N HIS A 187 -14.46 15.63 -8.16
CA HIS A 187 -13.83 14.70 -7.23
C HIS A 187 -14.31 13.28 -7.47
N PHE A 188 -13.39 12.33 -7.33
CA PHE A 188 -13.63 10.91 -7.49
C PHE A 188 -12.98 10.13 -6.35
N ILE A 189 -13.48 8.93 -6.12
CA ILE A 189 -12.84 7.93 -5.27
C ILE A 189 -12.44 6.78 -6.19
N LEU A 190 -11.13 6.54 -6.31
CA LEU A 190 -10.60 5.37 -7.00
C LEU A 190 -10.38 4.27 -5.99
N ILE A 191 -11.01 3.12 -6.24
CA ILE A 191 -10.85 1.88 -5.48
C ILE A 191 -10.16 0.87 -6.40
N GLU A 192 -9.08 0.26 -5.96
CA GLU A 192 -8.43 -0.86 -6.64
C GLU A 192 -8.36 -2.04 -5.65
N ILE A 193 -8.87 -3.20 -6.04
CA ILE A 193 -8.94 -4.39 -5.19
C ILE A 193 -8.32 -5.55 -5.95
N ALA A 194 -7.19 -6.06 -5.47
CA ALA A 194 -6.52 -7.18 -6.12
C ALA A 194 -7.32 -8.49 -5.99
N GLY A 195 -7.36 -9.27 -7.07
CA GLY A 195 -7.93 -10.63 -7.07
C GLY A 195 -9.45 -10.75 -6.91
N VAL A 196 -10.21 -9.65 -6.95
CA VAL A 196 -11.68 -9.64 -6.81
C VAL A 196 -12.33 -9.32 -8.16
N THR A 197 -13.48 -9.94 -8.43
CA THR A 197 -14.25 -9.73 -9.66
C THR A 197 -15.17 -8.50 -9.58
N GLU A 198 -15.57 -7.96 -10.74
CA GLU A 198 -16.50 -6.83 -10.80
C GLU A 198 -17.84 -7.12 -10.09
N GLN A 199 -18.36 -8.35 -10.21
CA GLN A 199 -19.63 -8.71 -9.58
C GLN A 199 -19.53 -8.72 -8.05
N GLU A 200 -18.47 -9.31 -7.51
CA GLU A 200 -18.21 -9.29 -6.06
C GLU A 200 -18.08 -7.85 -5.58
N VAL A 201 -17.31 -7.00 -6.26
CA VAL A 201 -17.17 -5.59 -5.85
C VAL A 201 -18.52 -4.85 -5.92
N LYS A 202 -19.34 -5.08 -6.95
CA LYS A 202 -20.70 -4.50 -7.02
C LYS A 202 -21.56 -4.92 -5.85
N ASP A 203 -21.56 -6.21 -5.51
CA ASP A 203 -22.35 -6.74 -4.40
C ASP A 203 -21.88 -6.15 -3.07
N LEU A 204 -20.56 -5.95 -2.89
CA LEU A 204 -19.99 -5.30 -1.71
C LEU A 204 -20.35 -3.81 -1.62
N LEU A 205 -20.25 -3.08 -2.72
CA LEU A 205 -20.56 -1.64 -2.78
C LEU A 205 -22.06 -1.35 -2.68
N ALA A 206 -22.91 -2.28 -3.16
CA ALA A 206 -24.37 -2.13 -3.12
C ALA A 206 -24.95 -2.33 -1.71
N ARG A 207 -24.24 -3.01 -0.80
CA ARG A 207 -24.67 -3.16 0.59
C ARG A 207 -24.68 -1.81 1.28
N GLN A 208 -25.69 -1.59 2.14
CA GLN A 208 -25.92 -0.29 2.77
C GLN A 208 -24.88 0.03 3.86
N GLY A 209 -24.13 -0.97 4.36
CA GLY A 209 -23.15 -0.79 5.44
C GLY A 209 -23.86 -0.59 6.77
N LYS A 210 -24.47 -1.65 7.32
CA LYS A 210 -25.25 -1.60 8.56
C LYS A 210 -24.33 -1.85 9.76
N PHE A 211 -23.99 -0.81 10.50
CA PHE A 211 -23.35 -0.96 11.82
C PHE A 211 -24.38 -1.14 12.93
N GLU A 212 -24.11 -2.11 13.81
CA GLU A 212 -24.91 -2.43 14.99
C GLU A 212 -24.01 -2.70 16.19
N ALA A 213 -24.33 -2.11 17.33
CA ALA A 213 -23.75 -2.51 18.61
C ALA A 213 -24.78 -3.34 19.37
N MET A 214 -24.42 -4.54 19.82
CA MET A 214 -25.32 -5.51 20.44
C MET A 214 -24.84 -5.92 21.83
N ILE A 215 -25.79 -6.20 22.73
CA ILE A 215 -25.55 -6.86 24.01
C ILE A 215 -26.37 -8.14 24.00
N GLY A 216 -25.71 -9.29 24.17
CA GLY A 216 -26.33 -10.58 23.91
C GLY A 216 -26.84 -10.66 22.47
N ASN A 217 -28.14 -10.82 22.29
CA ASN A 217 -28.79 -10.89 20.97
C ASN A 217 -29.60 -9.64 20.62
N GLU A 218 -29.53 -8.57 21.41
CA GLU A 218 -30.34 -7.36 21.22
C GLU A 218 -29.49 -6.16 20.80
N THR A 219 -29.94 -5.43 19.78
CA THR A 219 -29.26 -4.24 19.27
C THR A 219 -29.46 -3.06 20.23
N VAL A 220 -28.35 -2.54 20.76
CA VAL A 220 -28.32 -1.35 21.60
C VAL A 220 -28.51 -0.09 20.74
N PHE A 221 -27.67 0.08 19.74
CA PHE A 221 -27.70 1.22 18.83
C PHE A 221 -27.16 0.89 17.44
N PHE A 222 -27.69 1.60 16.45
CA PHE A 222 -27.24 1.57 15.06
C PHE A 222 -26.23 2.67 14.76
N GLY A 223 -25.39 2.45 13.76
CA GLY A 223 -24.43 3.45 13.30
C GLY A 223 -25.10 4.57 12.52
N GLY A 224 -24.33 5.61 12.23
CA GLY A 224 -24.82 6.76 11.46
C GLY A 224 -25.79 7.65 12.24
N LYS A 225 -26.38 8.65 11.56
CA LYS A 225 -27.08 9.79 12.19
C LYS A 225 -28.34 9.47 13.00
N LYS A 226 -28.77 8.20 13.06
CA LYS A 226 -30.00 7.80 13.77
C LYS A 226 -29.76 7.64 15.28
N ASP A 227 -28.82 6.78 15.67
CA ASP A 227 -28.54 6.53 17.08
C ASP A 227 -27.18 7.07 17.52
N VAL A 228 -26.12 6.89 16.73
CA VAL A 228 -24.82 7.54 17.00
C VAL A 228 -24.79 8.92 16.34
N THR A 229 -25.28 9.92 17.06
CA THR A 229 -25.46 11.29 16.54
C THR A 229 -24.15 12.06 16.38
N TYR A 230 -23.11 11.71 17.14
CA TYR A 230 -21.79 12.34 17.06
C TYR A 230 -20.69 11.37 17.51
N VAL A 231 -19.54 11.42 16.82
CA VAL A 231 -18.31 10.72 17.19
C VAL A 231 -17.19 11.77 17.25
N CYS A 232 -16.61 11.98 18.42
CA CYS A 232 -15.56 12.97 18.59
C CYS A 232 -14.26 12.52 17.91
N ARG A 233 -13.70 13.40 17.06
CA ARG A 233 -12.39 13.23 16.41
C ARG A 233 -11.40 14.37 16.70
N SER A 234 -11.81 15.40 17.46
CA SER A 234 -10.92 16.49 17.84
C SER A 234 -10.01 16.07 19.00
N ALA A 235 -8.87 16.74 19.15
CA ALA A 235 -7.92 16.47 20.22
C ALA A 235 -8.49 16.72 21.63
N ASP A 236 -9.58 17.49 21.74
CA ASP A 236 -10.21 17.83 23.03
C ASP A 236 -10.98 16.66 23.66
N CYS A 237 -11.47 15.72 22.83
CA CYS A 237 -12.28 14.59 23.29
C CYS A 237 -11.94 13.27 22.59
N SER A 238 -10.75 13.19 21.97
CA SER A 238 -10.17 11.95 21.46
C SER A 238 -8.65 12.00 21.45
N GLY A 239 -8.01 10.87 21.66
CA GLY A 239 -6.55 10.73 21.58
C GLY A 239 -6.02 9.68 22.54
N ILE A 240 -4.71 9.73 22.78
CA ILE A 240 -4.08 8.95 23.86
C ILE A 240 -4.62 9.47 25.19
N ASP A 241 -5.08 8.57 26.06
CA ASP A 241 -5.61 8.92 27.37
C ASP A 241 -4.52 9.62 28.19
N PRO A 242 -4.69 10.90 28.57
CA PRO A 242 -3.67 11.64 29.30
C PRO A 242 -3.47 11.14 30.74
N ARG A 243 -4.40 10.34 31.28
CA ARG A 243 -4.33 9.81 32.64
C ARG A 243 -3.49 8.53 32.70
N VAL A 244 -3.58 7.69 31.68
CA VAL A 244 -2.86 6.41 31.61
C VAL A 244 -1.62 6.51 30.72
N GLY A 245 -1.74 7.17 29.58
CA GLY A 245 -0.66 7.38 28.64
C GLY A 245 -0.16 6.08 28.00
N CYS A 246 1.14 6.04 27.76
CA CYS A 246 1.86 4.87 27.30
C CYS A 246 2.73 4.32 28.43
N SER A 247 2.72 3.00 28.61
CA SER A 247 3.51 2.31 29.62
C SER A 247 4.25 1.11 29.01
N PRO A 248 5.41 0.71 29.57
CA PRO A 248 6.05 -0.54 29.19
C PRO A 248 5.12 -1.74 29.45
N SER A 249 5.03 -2.66 28.50
CA SER A 249 4.24 -3.88 28.60
C SER A 249 5.00 -5.02 27.94
N GLY A 250 5.46 -6.00 28.73
CA GLY A 250 6.35 -7.07 28.27
C GLY A 250 7.64 -6.51 27.67
N ASP A 251 8.01 -6.98 26.47
CA ASP A 251 9.17 -6.51 25.70
C ASP A 251 8.89 -5.22 24.88
N GLY A 252 7.71 -4.62 25.03
CA GLY A 252 7.28 -3.46 24.25
C GLY A 252 6.62 -2.37 25.08
N HIS A 253 5.81 -1.55 24.40
CA HIS A 253 5.01 -0.48 25.00
C HIS A 253 3.54 -0.68 24.64
N ALA A 254 2.65 -0.33 25.56
CA ALA A 254 1.21 -0.26 25.33
C ALA A 254 0.70 1.14 25.68
N CYS A 255 -0.17 1.67 24.83
CA CYS A 255 -0.86 2.94 25.08
C CYS A 255 -2.36 2.71 25.12
N ARG A 256 -3.09 3.55 25.86
CA ARG A 256 -4.55 3.57 25.85
C ARG A 256 -5.07 4.81 25.13
N PHE A 257 -6.12 4.65 24.33
CA PHE A 257 -6.86 5.77 23.78
C PHE A 257 -8.22 5.92 24.46
N PHE A 258 -8.81 7.09 24.28
CA PHE A 258 -10.23 7.31 24.50
C PHE A 258 -10.82 8.18 23.39
N PHE A 259 -12.12 8.08 23.18
CA PHE A 259 -12.91 9.08 22.49
C PHE A 259 -14.36 9.07 22.98
N SER A 260 -15.08 10.17 22.82
CA SER A 260 -16.49 10.27 23.21
C SER A 260 -17.42 10.11 22.01
N ILE A 261 -18.57 9.46 22.24
CA ILE A 261 -19.71 9.41 21.32
C ILE A 261 -20.95 10.02 21.97
N THR A 262 -21.87 10.51 21.15
CA THR A 262 -23.19 10.95 21.59
C THR A 262 -24.27 10.06 20.98
N LEU A 263 -24.98 9.34 21.83
CA LEU A 263 -26.17 8.57 21.49
C LEU A 263 -27.43 9.45 21.46
N SER A 264 -28.39 9.08 20.61
CA SER A 264 -29.75 9.58 20.68
C SER A 264 -30.38 9.20 22.03
N PRO A 265 -31.36 9.98 22.53
CA PRO A 265 -32.08 9.63 23.77
C PRO A 265 -32.67 8.21 23.72
N GLU A 266 -33.23 7.80 22.58
CA GLU A 266 -33.85 6.49 22.40
C GLU A 266 -32.81 5.35 22.46
N ALA A 267 -31.61 5.59 21.94
CA ALA A 267 -30.49 4.64 22.03
C ALA A 267 -29.93 4.55 23.45
N ALA A 268 -29.83 5.68 24.15
CA ALA A 268 -29.41 5.73 25.55
C ALA A 268 -30.39 4.99 26.47
N GLU A 269 -31.70 5.09 26.21
CA GLU A 269 -32.72 4.33 26.93
C GLU A 269 -32.59 2.83 26.69
N ARG A 270 -32.46 2.38 25.43
CA ARG A 270 -32.20 0.96 25.12
C ARG A 270 -30.94 0.43 25.81
N GLN A 271 -29.86 1.20 25.81
CA GLN A 271 -28.64 0.86 26.52
C GLN A 271 -28.88 0.67 28.02
N ALA A 272 -29.64 1.56 28.66
CA ALA A 272 -29.98 1.44 30.08
C ALA A 272 -30.79 0.17 30.37
N GLU A 273 -31.82 -0.10 29.56
CA GLU A 273 -32.69 -1.27 29.70
C GLU A 273 -31.88 -2.58 29.59
N LEU A 274 -31.09 -2.71 28.52
CA LEU A 274 -30.28 -3.92 28.24
C LEU A 274 -29.18 -4.16 29.27
N THR A 275 -28.66 -3.10 29.90
CA THR A 275 -27.61 -3.24 30.93
C THR A 275 -28.15 -3.48 32.34
N THR A 276 -29.43 -3.16 32.60
CA THR A 276 -30.08 -3.34 33.91
C THR A 276 -29.94 -4.76 34.50
N PRO A 277 -30.20 -5.86 33.74
CA PRO A 277 -30.12 -7.21 34.27
C PRO A 277 -28.68 -7.73 34.47
N LEU A 278 -27.67 -7.05 33.91
CA LEU A 278 -26.29 -7.54 33.89
C LEU A 278 -25.65 -7.50 35.28
N THR A 279 -24.79 -8.45 35.59
CA THR A 279 -24.06 -8.47 36.87
C THR A 279 -22.77 -7.66 36.78
N VAL A 280 -22.29 -7.14 37.91
CA VAL A 280 -21.03 -6.39 37.94
C VAL A 280 -19.90 -7.35 38.28
N LEU A 281 -18.89 -7.41 37.41
CA LEU A 281 -17.65 -8.14 37.59
C LEU A 281 -16.57 -7.16 38.03
N SER A 282 -15.85 -7.50 39.08
CA SER A 282 -14.71 -6.72 39.58
C SER A 282 -13.41 -7.37 39.14
N GLU A 283 -12.64 -6.64 38.34
CA GLU A 283 -11.34 -7.06 37.80
C GLU A 283 -10.24 -6.10 38.25
N GLU A 284 -8.97 -6.46 38.04
CA GLU A 284 -7.82 -5.65 38.46
C GLU A 284 -7.79 -4.26 37.82
N ASP A 285 -8.40 -4.12 36.63
CA ASP A 285 -8.38 -2.89 35.84
C ASP A 285 -9.72 -2.12 35.83
N GLY A 286 -10.74 -2.60 36.56
CA GLY A 286 -12.00 -1.90 36.71
C GLY A 286 -13.20 -2.78 37.09
N ASN A 287 -14.36 -2.14 37.21
CA ASN A 287 -15.64 -2.82 37.37
C ASN A 287 -16.40 -2.78 36.04
N TYR A 288 -16.68 -3.96 35.49
CA TYR A 288 -17.35 -4.14 34.20
C TYR A 288 -18.67 -4.90 34.38
N LEU A 289 -19.52 -4.90 33.36
CA LEU A 289 -20.71 -5.74 33.31
C LEU A 289 -20.38 -7.13 32.78
N SER A 290 -21.23 -8.11 33.10
CA SER A 290 -21.02 -9.52 32.74
C SER A 290 -21.02 -9.81 31.25
N ASP A 291 -21.59 -8.91 30.45
CA ASP A 291 -21.73 -9.06 29.01
C ASP A 291 -20.97 -7.93 28.32
N ASP A 292 -20.46 -8.23 27.13
CA ASP A 292 -19.78 -7.26 26.28
C ASP A 292 -20.74 -6.55 25.33
N LEU A 293 -20.34 -5.36 24.89
CA LEU A 293 -20.88 -4.69 23.73
C LEU A 293 -20.15 -5.19 22.48
N VAL A 294 -20.83 -6.00 21.68
CA VAL A 294 -20.28 -6.55 20.44
C VAL A 294 -20.63 -5.65 19.28
N LEU A 295 -19.62 -5.28 18.48
CA LEU A 295 -19.77 -4.38 17.35
C LEU A 295 -19.85 -5.19 16.06
N PHE A 296 -20.88 -4.96 15.26
CA PHE A 296 -21.12 -5.61 13.98
C PHE A 296 -21.12 -4.60 12.83
N LEU A 297 -20.58 -5.00 11.68
CA LEU A 297 -20.70 -4.30 10.41
C LEU A 297 -21.15 -5.29 9.34
N ASP A 298 -22.33 -5.05 8.76
CA ASP A 298 -22.95 -5.96 7.78
C ASP A 298 -22.97 -7.43 8.27
N ASP A 299 -23.49 -7.64 9.49
CA ASP A 299 -23.61 -8.94 10.18
C ASP A 299 -22.28 -9.61 10.57
N SER A 300 -21.13 -8.97 10.31
CA SER A 300 -19.81 -9.46 10.71
C SER A 300 -19.35 -8.75 11.98
N GLU A 301 -18.99 -9.51 13.02
CA GLU A 301 -18.39 -8.94 14.24
C GLU A 301 -17.03 -8.32 13.91
N VAL A 302 -16.85 -7.04 14.27
CA VAL A 302 -15.65 -6.24 13.95
C VAL A 302 -14.83 -5.86 15.17
N ASP A 303 -15.48 -5.78 16.34
CA ASP A 303 -14.83 -5.51 17.63
C ASP A 303 -15.74 -5.90 18.81
N ARG A 304 -15.18 -5.95 20.01
CA ARG A 304 -15.85 -6.29 21.26
C ARG A 304 -15.34 -5.42 22.39
N LEU A 305 -16.26 -4.73 23.06
CA LEU A 305 -15.95 -3.76 24.11
C LEU A 305 -16.58 -4.18 25.43
N ARG A 306 -15.79 -4.18 26.51
CA ARG A 306 -16.33 -4.33 27.87
C ARG A 306 -17.16 -3.11 28.24
N ILE A 307 -18.23 -3.32 28.99
CA ILE A 307 -19.16 -2.25 29.40
C ILE A 307 -18.84 -1.85 30.83
N GLY A 308 -18.58 -0.56 31.07
CA GLY A 308 -18.33 -0.04 32.41
C GLY A 308 -19.56 -0.16 33.33
N SER A 309 -19.34 -0.55 34.58
CA SER A 309 -20.42 -0.74 35.56
C SER A 309 -21.27 0.51 35.82
N GLU A 310 -20.73 1.71 35.56
CA GLU A 310 -21.40 3.01 35.68
C GLU A 310 -22.54 3.21 34.67
N LEU A 311 -22.59 2.42 33.60
CA LEU A 311 -23.63 2.46 32.58
C LEU A 311 -24.85 1.59 32.92
N LYS A 312 -24.75 0.75 33.96
CA LYS A 312 -25.82 -0.18 34.36
C LYS A 312 -27.13 0.54 34.68
N GLY A 313 -28.17 0.29 33.87
CA GLY A 313 -29.50 0.84 34.13
C GLY A 313 -29.58 2.37 34.02
N ARG A 314 -28.58 3.02 33.44
CA ARG A 314 -28.47 4.48 33.39
C ARG A 314 -28.45 4.96 31.95
N ALA A 315 -29.53 5.63 31.54
CA ALA A 315 -29.61 6.25 30.22
C ALA A 315 -28.57 7.39 30.11
N THR A 316 -27.53 7.14 29.33
CA THR A 316 -26.41 8.06 29.16
C THR A 316 -26.21 8.35 27.68
N THR A 317 -26.38 9.61 27.28
CA THR A 317 -26.19 10.01 25.88
C THR A 317 -24.72 10.19 25.53
N ASN A 318 -23.90 10.71 26.44
CA ASN A 318 -22.45 10.87 26.19
C ASN A 318 -21.68 9.72 26.81
N ILE A 319 -21.17 8.82 25.95
CA ILE A 319 -20.42 7.63 26.37
C ILE A 319 -18.97 7.79 25.93
N GLN A 320 -18.04 7.41 26.81
CA GLN A 320 -16.62 7.32 26.48
C GLN A 320 -16.30 5.88 26.05
N ILE A 321 -15.66 5.75 24.89
CA ILE A 321 -15.08 4.50 24.41
C ILE A 321 -13.58 4.58 24.65
N SER A 322 -13.00 3.49 25.15
CA SER A 322 -11.56 3.36 25.36
C SER A 322 -11.06 2.03 24.84
N GLY A 323 -9.77 2.00 24.51
CA GLY A 323 -9.10 0.78 24.06
C GLY A 323 -7.59 0.96 24.14
N SER A 324 -6.85 -0.01 23.62
CA SER A 324 -5.39 0.00 23.65
C SER A 324 -4.77 -0.37 22.32
N GLY A 325 -3.49 -0.04 22.17
CA GLY A 325 -2.62 -0.56 21.14
C GLY A 325 -1.22 -0.78 21.71
N ALA A 326 -0.49 -1.71 21.11
CA ALA A 326 0.86 -2.06 21.52
C ALA A 326 1.84 -1.96 20.34
N GLY A 327 3.12 -1.84 20.67
CA GLY A 327 4.22 -1.82 19.71
C GLY A 327 5.55 -2.09 20.39
N ILE A 328 6.56 -2.49 19.62
CA ILE A 328 7.89 -2.78 20.16
C ILE A 328 8.50 -1.48 20.70
N THR A 329 8.33 -0.39 19.94
CA THR A 329 8.73 0.95 20.37
C THR A 329 7.53 1.75 20.88
N GLN A 330 7.77 2.72 21.76
CA GLN A 330 6.73 3.65 22.20
C GLN A 330 6.07 4.40 21.02
N GLN A 331 6.86 4.79 20.01
CA GLN A 331 6.34 5.51 18.84
C GLN A 331 5.40 4.64 17.99
N GLU A 332 5.75 3.36 17.84
CA GLU A 332 4.92 2.37 17.18
C GLU A 332 3.65 2.10 17.98
N ALA A 333 3.75 1.95 19.30
CA ALA A 333 2.60 1.77 20.18
C ALA A 333 1.61 2.95 20.08
N VAL A 334 2.11 4.19 20.06
CA VAL A 334 1.28 5.38 19.85
C VAL A 334 0.58 5.33 18.49
N THR A 335 1.32 5.01 17.42
CA THR A 335 0.78 4.93 16.06
C THR A 335 -0.33 3.88 15.96
N ASN A 336 -0.07 2.66 16.44
CA ASN A 336 -1.02 1.56 16.42
C ASN A 336 -2.27 1.87 17.26
N THR A 337 -2.08 2.50 18.43
CA THR A 337 -3.18 2.91 19.31
C THR A 337 -4.07 3.97 18.66
N LEU A 338 -3.48 5.01 18.04
CA LEU A 338 -4.23 6.04 17.33
C LEU A 338 -4.92 5.49 16.07
N GLN A 339 -4.29 4.54 15.38
CA GLN A 339 -4.91 3.86 14.24
C GLN A 339 -6.12 3.04 14.68
N ASN A 340 -6.01 2.29 15.79
CA ASN A 340 -7.13 1.54 16.36
C ASN A 340 -8.28 2.46 16.78
N MET A 341 -7.96 3.58 17.45
CA MET A 341 -8.94 4.61 17.80
C MET A 341 -9.69 5.14 16.57
N LYS A 342 -8.94 5.54 15.53
CA LYS A 342 -9.52 6.06 14.29
C LYS A 342 -10.39 5.01 13.61
N ARG A 343 -9.96 3.75 13.59
CA ARG A 343 -10.73 2.62 13.07
C ARG A 343 -12.08 2.49 13.78
N LEU A 344 -12.10 2.47 15.12
CA LEU A 344 -13.36 2.41 15.87
C LEU A 344 -14.26 3.63 15.64
N GLN A 345 -13.68 4.84 15.59
CA GLN A 345 -14.43 6.05 15.25
C GLN A 345 -15.09 5.93 13.87
N THR A 346 -14.34 5.47 12.87
CA THR A 346 -14.84 5.21 11.51
C THR A 346 -15.97 4.19 11.54
N ILE A 347 -15.80 3.04 12.21
CA ILE A 347 -16.82 2.00 12.33
C ILE A 347 -18.12 2.54 12.95
N LEU A 348 -18.05 3.35 14.01
CA LEU A 348 -19.24 3.92 14.66
C LEU A 348 -19.95 4.96 13.79
N ILE A 349 -19.21 5.63 12.89
CA ILE A 349 -19.78 6.52 11.86
C ILE A 349 -20.43 5.70 10.73
N THR A 350 -19.94 4.50 10.44
CA THR A 350 -20.41 3.64 9.33
C THR A 350 -21.80 3.04 9.55
N GLY A 351 -22.87 3.85 9.54
CA GLY A 351 -24.25 3.34 9.37
C GLY A 351 -24.80 3.49 7.95
N SER A 352 -24.30 4.49 7.23
CA SER A 352 -24.55 4.76 5.81
C SER A 352 -23.40 5.64 5.35
N LEU A 353 -22.90 5.49 4.11
CA LEU A 353 -21.89 6.42 3.58
C LEU A 353 -22.40 7.87 3.75
N PRO A 354 -21.57 8.82 4.22
CA PRO A 354 -22.02 10.20 4.46
C PRO A 354 -22.45 10.89 3.15
N VAL A 355 -22.01 10.34 2.02
CA VAL A 355 -22.27 10.81 0.67
C VAL A 355 -22.78 9.66 -0.19
N LYS A 356 -23.77 9.93 -1.03
CA LYS A 356 -24.18 8.99 -2.08
C LYS A 356 -23.12 8.94 -3.17
N LEU A 357 -22.70 7.73 -3.54
CA LEU A 357 -21.68 7.49 -4.56
C LEU A 357 -22.30 6.84 -5.79
N ASP A 358 -21.98 7.36 -6.96
CA ASP A 358 -22.34 6.77 -8.25
C ASP A 358 -21.10 6.10 -8.87
N VAL A 359 -21.29 4.88 -9.41
CA VAL A 359 -20.22 4.17 -10.13
C VAL A 359 -20.07 4.78 -11.52
N VAL A 360 -18.97 5.49 -11.75
CA VAL A 360 -18.64 6.09 -13.05
C VAL A 360 -18.05 5.04 -13.99
N LYS A 361 -17.14 4.22 -13.46
CA LYS A 361 -16.44 3.20 -14.24
C LYS A 361 -16.08 2.03 -13.35
N MET A 362 -16.16 0.82 -13.90
CA MET A 362 -15.61 -0.38 -13.30
C MET A 362 -14.86 -1.16 -14.39
N ASP A 363 -13.62 -1.52 -14.10
CA ASP A 363 -12.77 -2.32 -14.98
C ASP A 363 -12.25 -3.52 -14.18
N THR A 364 -12.21 -4.72 -14.76
CA THR A 364 -11.65 -5.91 -14.12
C THR A 364 -10.60 -6.54 -15.02
N ILE A 365 -9.52 -7.01 -14.40
CA ILE A 365 -8.37 -7.66 -15.05
C ILE A 365 -8.16 -8.99 -14.33
N SER A 366 -8.13 -10.11 -15.05
CA SER A 366 -7.88 -11.39 -14.40
C SER A 366 -6.42 -11.50 -13.94
N PRO A 367 -6.13 -12.17 -12.80
CA PRO A 367 -4.76 -12.41 -12.36
C PRO A 367 -3.87 -13.08 -13.42
N SER A 368 -4.44 -14.02 -14.19
CA SER A 368 -3.76 -14.68 -15.30
C SER A 368 -3.30 -13.71 -16.38
N LEU A 369 -4.12 -12.69 -16.70
CA LEU A 369 -3.79 -11.68 -17.69
C LEU A 369 -2.69 -10.75 -17.17
N GLY A 370 -2.70 -10.42 -15.87
CA GLY A 370 -1.63 -9.66 -15.21
C GLY A 370 -0.27 -10.38 -15.25
N GLU A 371 -0.26 -11.69 -14.98
CA GLU A 371 0.94 -12.52 -15.07
C GLU A 371 1.48 -12.63 -16.51
N GLU A 372 0.60 -12.89 -17.48
CA GLU A 372 0.96 -12.91 -18.89
C GLU A 372 1.51 -11.54 -19.33
N PHE A 373 0.89 -10.47 -18.85
CA PHE A 373 1.31 -9.11 -19.15
C PHE A 373 2.69 -8.80 -18.56
N LEU A 374 2.98 -9.21 -17.32
CA LEU A 374 4.32 -9.10 -16.73
C LEU A 374 5.38 -9.81 -17.57
N ASN A 375 5.11 -11.04 -18.01
CA ASN A 375 6.01 -11.81 -18.87
C ASN A 375 6.24 -11.12 -20.22
N ASN A 376 5.18 -10.58 -20.82
CA ASN A 376 5.26 -9.84 -22.08
C ASN A 376 6.04 -8.53 -21.94
N ILE A 377 5.87 -7.78 -20.85
CA ILE A 377 6.65 -6.56 -20.58
C ILE A 377 8.13 -6.88 -20.45
N LEU A 378 8.50 -7.95 -19.74
CA LEU A 378 9.89 -8.35 -19.59
C LEU A 378 10.52 -8.68 -20.96
N LEU A 379 9.79 -9.41 -21.81
CA LEU A 379 10.22 -9.72 -23.17
C LEU A 379 10.36 -8.44 -24.03
N VAL A 380 9.34 -7.57 -24.03
CA VAL A 380 9.35 -6.32 -24.81
C VAL A 380 10.46 -5.38 -24.32
N GLY A 381 10.65 -5.26 -23.00
CA GLY A 381 11.72 -4.47 -22.41
C GLY A 381 13.10 -4.95 -22.84
N LEU A 382 13.34 -6.27 -22.85
CA LEU A 382 14.57 -6.86 -23.36
C LEU A 382 14.77 -6.53 -24.85
N LEU A 383 13.73 -6.68 -25.67
CA LEU A 383 13.79 -6.36 -27.11
C LEU A 383 14.08 -4.88 -27.36
N VAL A 384 13.50 -3.96 -26.57
CA VAL A 384 13.79 -2.52 -26.65
C VAL A 384 15.26 -2.24 -26.34
N ILE A 385 15.81 -2.85 -25.28
CA ILE A 385 17.23 -2.70 -24.92
C ILE A 385 18.12 -3.22 -26.07
N ILE A 386 17.83 -4.40 -26.62
CA ILE A 386 18.59 -4.97 -27.75
C ILE A 386 18.50 -4.07 -28.98
N ALA A 387 17.32 -3.56 -29.30
CA ALA A 387 17.12 -2.66 -30.44
C ALA A 387 17.94 -1.37 -30.27
N VAL A 388 17.87 -0.74 -29.09
CA VAL A 388 18.66 0.45 -28.76
C VAL A 388 20.16 0.18 -28.88
N VAL A 389 20.66 -0.90 -28.26
CA VAL A 389 22.07 -1.29 -28.31
C VAL A 389 22.51 -1.47 -29.76
N THR A 390 21.68 -2.12 -30.58
CA THR A 390 21.97 -2.38 -31.99
C THR A 390 22.08 -1.09 -32.80
N VAL A 391 21.11 -0.17 -32.66
CA VAL A 391 21.12 1.13 -33.34
C VAL A 391 22.35 1.95 -32.95
N VAL A 392 22.65 2.04 -31.66
CA VAL A 392 23.80 2.76 -31.14
C VAL A 392 25.12 2.12 -31.60
N LEU A 393 25.21 0.80 -31.63
CA LEU A 393 26.38 0.07 -32.12
C LEU A 393 26.62 0.30 -33.61
N ILE A 394 25.56 0.27 -34.43
CA ILE A 394 25.65 0.55 -35.87
C ILE A 394 26.08 2.01 -36.11
N ARG A 395 25.51 2.96 -35.35
CA ARG A 395 25.76 4.40 -35.51
C ARG A 395 27.19 4.79 -35.15
N TYR A 396 27.71 4.32 -34.02
CA TYR A 396 29.00 4.76 -33.48
C TYR A 396 30.15 3.80 -33.74
N ARG A 397 29.87 2.50 -33.92
CA ARG A 397 30.87 1.43 -34.21
C ARG A 397 32.05 1.40 -33.22
N ASN A 398 31.89 1.97 -32.03
CA ASN A 398 32.94 2.09 -31.02
C ASN A 398 32.41 1.68 -29.64
N LEU A 399 32.91 0.56 -29.13
CA LEU A 399 32.49 0.01 -27.84
C LEU A 399 32.79 0.93 -26.65
N LYS A 400 33.76 1.86 -26.78
CA LYS A 400 34.05 2.86 -25.73
C LYS A 400 32.93 3.89 -25.55
N VAL A 401 32.04 4.02 -26.54
CA VAL A 401 30.85 4.87 -26.50
C VAL A 401 29.61 4.05 -26.14
N VAL A 402 29.45 2.91 -26.82
CA VAL A 402 28.27 2.04 -26.66
C VAL A 402 28.15 1.53 -25.22
N LEU A 403 29.25 1.04 -24.61
CA LEU A 403 29.18 0.46 -23.27
C LEU A 403 28.75 1.48 -22.18
N PRO A 404 29.33 2.70 -22.10
CA PRO A 404 28.83 3.72 -21.19
C PRO A 404 27.36 4.11 -21.45
N MET A 405 26.90 4.15 -22.71
CA MET A 405 25.50 4.48 -23.01
C MET A 405 24.55 3.42 -22.43
N VAL A 406 24.84 2.14 -22.69
CA VAL A 406 24.03 1.02 -22.18
C VAL A 406 24.06 0.97 -20.66
N PHE A 407 25.23 1.18 -20.05
CA PHE A 407 25.34 1.28 -18.59
C PHE A 407 24.48 2.42 -18.04
N THR A 408 24.47 3.57 -18.70
CA THR A 408 23.68 4.73 -18.27
C THR A 408 22.18 4.46 -18.40
N LEU A 409 21.75 3.84 -19.50
CA LEU A 409 20.36 3.43 -19.69
C LEU A 409 19.87 2.45 -18.61
N ILE A 410 20.65 1.40 -18.34
CA ILE A 410 20.32 0.42 -17.28
C ILE A 410 20.29 1.11 -15.91
N SER A 411 21.24 2.01 -15.66
CA SER A 411 21.29 2.77 -14.42
C SER A 411 20.02 3.61 -14.23
N GLU A 412 19.54 4.29 -15.27
CA GLU A 412 18.31 5.08 -15.22
C GLU A 412 17.08 4.21 -14.89
N LEU A 413 16.96 3.03 -15.50
CA LEU A 413 15.87 2.11 -15.18
C LEU A 413 15.91 1.66 -13.72
N VAL A 414 17.10 1.31 -13.20
CA VAL A 414 17.27 0.93 -11.78
C VAL A 414 16.92 2.10 -10.86
N LEU A 415 17.28 3.34 -11.20
CA LEU A 415 16.92 4.52 -10.40
C LEU A 415 15.41 4.75 -10.37
N ILE A 416 14.70 4.56 -11.47
CA ILE A 416 13.23 4.70 -11.51
C ILE A 416 12.58 3.63 -10.62
N LEU A 417 13.02 2.36 -10.72
CA LEU A 417 12.52 1.28 -9.88
C LEU A 417 12.85 1.51 -8.39
N GLY A 418 14.05 2.04 -8.12
CA GLY A 418 14.50 2.41 -6.77
C GLY A 418 13.66 3.50 -6.15
N PHE A 419 13.32 4.51 -6.94
CA PHE A 419 12.39 5.57 -6.54
C PHE A 419 10.98 5.05 -6.31
N ALA A 420 10.44 4.26 -7.25
CA ALA A 420 9.11 3.66 -7.11
C ALA A 420 9.00 2.81 -5.82
N SER A 421 10.03 2.02 -5.53
CA SER A 421 10.12 1.24 -4.30
C SER A 421 10.22 2.14 -3.05
N LEU A 422 11.06 3.18 -3.09
CA LEU A 422 11.24 4.11 -1.96
C LEU A 422 9.95 4.84 -1.59
N VAL A 423 9.20 5.33 -2.58
CA VAL A 423 7.97 6.09 -2.33
C VAL A 423 6.72 5.20 -2.23
N ARG A 424 6.89 3.87 -2.30
CA ARG A 424 5.78 2.88 -2.30
C ARG A 424 4.74 3.20 -3.37
N TRP A 425 5.21 3.38 -4.60
CA TRP A 425 4.35 3.59 -5.75
C TRP A 425 4.02 2.27 -6.43
N ASN A 426 2.72 2.01 -6.63
CA ASN A 426 2.25 0.87 -7.41
C ASN A 426 2.58 1.07 -8.89
N LEU A 427 3.45 0.23 -9.44
CA LEU A 427 3.74 0.22 -10.87
C LEU A 427 2.59 -0.42 -11.62
N ASP A 428 1.82 0.41 -12.31
CA ASP A 428 0.72 0.03 -13.20
C ASP A 428 1.13 0.14 -14.68
N LEU A 429 0.21 -0.14 -15.60
CA LEU A 429 0.48 -0.07 -17.04
C LEU A 429 0.91 1.34 -17.46
N ALA A 430 0.27 2.36 -16.92
CA ALA A 430 0.60 3.77 -17.19
C ALA A 430 2.04 4.10 -16.75
N SER A 431 2.45 3.61 -15.58
CA SER A 431 3.81 3.76 -15.05
C SER A 431 4.86 3.11 -15.98
N ILE A 432 4.56 1.93 -16.54
CA ILE A 432 5.46 1.23 -17.47
C ILE A 432 5.61 2.00 -18.78
N ALA A 433 4.53 2.57 -19.31
CA ALA A 433 4.61 3.45 -20.48
C ALA A 433 5.52 4.66 -20.21
N GLY A 434 5.46 5.24 -19.00
CA GLY A 434 6.33 6.33 -18.57
C GLY A 434 7.82 5.91 -18.55
N ILE A 435 8.11 4.72 -18.01
CA ILE A 435 9.47 4.14 -18.02
C ILE A 435 10.00 3.99 -19.45
N ILE A 436 9.18 3.51 -20.39
CA ILE A 436 9.56 3.35 -21.80
C ILE A 436 9.85 4.71 -22.44
N VAL A 437 9.04 5.73 -22.16
CA VAL A 437 9.28 7.12 -22.64
C VAL A 437 10.59 7.67 -22.08
N VAL A 438 10.89 7.43 -20.80
CA VAL A 438 12.16 7.85 -20.19
C VAL A 438 13.35 7.13 -20.85
N ALA A 439 13.24 5.83 -21.10
CA ALA A 439 14.29 5.07 -21.77
C ALA A 439 14.58 5.64 -23.17
N GLY A 440 13.54 5.94 -23.96
CA GLY A 440 13.67 6.52 -25.29
C GLY A 440 14.31 7.91 -25.28
N THR A 441 13.78 8.83 -24.46
CA THR A 441 14.32 10.18 -24.31
C THR A 441 15.74 10.18 -23.71
N GLY A 442 16.05 9.21 -22.86
CA GLY A 442 17.39 9.01 -22.31
C GLY A 442 18.41 8.68 -23.40
N VAL A 443 18.11 7.72 -24.26
CA VAL A 443 18.99 7.37 -25.39
C VAL A 443 19.19 8.56 -26.32
N ASP A 444 18.14 9.31 -26.62
CA ASP A 444 18.22 10.53 -27.44
C ASP A 444 19.20 11.56 -26.83
N HIS A 445 19.07 11.84 -25.53
CA HIS A 445 20.02 12.71 -24.83
C HIS A 445 21.46 12.19 -24.85
N LEU A 446 21.66 10.88 -24.70
CA LEU A 446 22.99 10.26 -24.78
C LEU A 446 23.60 10.40 -26.17
N ILE A 447 22.80 10.26 -27.23
CA ILE A 447 23.19 10.51 -28.62
C ILE A 447 23.58 11.98 -28.81
N VAL A 448 22.76 12.93 -28.37
CA VAL A 448 23.05 14.37 -28.45
C VAL A 448 24.35 14.73 -27.74
N ILE A 449 24.56 14.22 -26.52
CA ILE A 449 25.81 14.44 -25.77
C ILE A 449 27.00 13.90 -26.55
N THR A 450 26.86 12.72 -27.15
CA THR A 450 27.95 12.06 -27.87
C THR A 450 28.28 12.75 -29.18
N ASP A 451 27.26 13.06 -29.99
CA ASP A 451 27.41 13.70 -31.29
C ASP A 451 28.04 15.10 -31.13
N GLU A 452 27.55 15.91 -30.20
CA GLU A 452 28.11 17.24 -29.94
C GLU A 452 29.54 17.16 -29.39
N THR A 453 29.84 16.15 -28.57
CA THR A 453 31.20 15.95 -28.02
C THR A 453 32.19 15.53 -29.10
N LEU A 454 31.78 14.64 -30.02
CA LEU A 454 32.61 14.14 -31.13
C LEU A 454 32.73 15.14 -32.30
N ARG A 455 31.91 16.18 -32.35
CA ARG A 455 31.85 17.12 -33.48
C ARG A 455 33.02 18.09 -33.50
N GLY A 456 34.02 17.84 -34.35
CA GLY A 456 35.12 18.77 -34.69
C GLY A 456 36.50 18.25 -34.30
N GLU A 457 37.53 18.61 -35.09
CA GLU A 457 38.85 17.96 -35.09
C GLU A 457 39.72 18.26 -33.85
N GLU A 458 39.53 19.41 -33.19
CA GLU A 458 40.35 19.80 -32.03
C GLU A 458 39.76 19.33 -30.68
N ILE A 459 40.63 18.72 -29.86
CA ILE A 459 40.33 18.20 -28.52
C ILE A 459 40.26 19.32 -27.45
N SER A 460 40.66 20.55 -27.79
CA SER A 460 40.76 21.67 -26.82
C SER A 460 39.39 22.17 -26.31
N ASP A 461 38.29 21.96 -27.05
CA ASP A 461 36.98 22.57 -26.78
C ASP A 461 35.93 21.63 -26.15
N TRP A 462 36.34 20.45 -25.64
CA TRP A 462 35.44 19.42 -25.12
C TRP A 462 34.51 19.90 -24.01
N LYS A 463 35.03 20.69 -23.06
CA LYS A 463 34.22 21.23 -21.96
C LYS A 463 33.09 22.12 -22.45
N LYS A 464 33.33 22.92 -23.50
CA LYS A 464 32.33 23.81 -24.08
C LYS A 464 31.26 23.01 -24.83
N ARG A 465 31.68 22.01 -25.62
CA ARG A 465 30.76 21.11 -26.35
C ARG A 465 29.85 20.33 -25.40
N ILE A 466 30.40 19.75 -24.32
CA ILE A 466 29.61 19.09 -23.28
C ILE A 466 28.64 20.07 -22.64
N LYS A 467 29.07 21.31 -22.35
CA LYS A 467 28.18 22.35 -21.80
C LYS A 467 27.02 22.68 -22.76
N ASN A 468 27.30 22.80 -24.06
CA ASN A 468 26.28 23.04 -25.08
C ASN A 468 25.28 21.87 -25.17
N ALA A 469 25.79 20.63 -25.19
CA ALA A 469 24.94 19.44 -25.21
C ALA A 469 24.05 19.38 -23.96
N MET A 470 24.62 19.62 -22.77
CA MET A 470 23.85 19.65 -21.53
C MET A 470 22.81 20.78 -21.51
N PHE A 471 23.06 21.90 -22.19
CA PHE A 471 22.07 22.97 -22.34
C PHE A 471 20.88 22.51 -23.20
N ILE A 472 21.13 21.81 -24.31
CA ILE A 472 20.08 21.22 -25.16
C ILE A 472 19.25 20.20 -24.37
N VAL A 473 19.93 19.27 -23.68
CA VAL A 473 19.30 18.24 -22.83
C VAL A 473 18.47 18.87 -21.71
N MET A 474 18.96 19.92 -21.07
CA MET A 474 18.22 20.63 -20.03
C MET A 474 16.97 21.32 -20.58
N GLY A 475 17.04 21.89 -21.79
CA GLY A 475 15.88 22.47 -22.48
C GLY A 475 14.79 21.43 -22.74
N ALA A 476 15.15 20.27 -23.28
CA ALA A 476 14.23 19.15 -23.53
C ALA A 476 13.65 18.54 -22.24
N TYR A 477 14.43 18.55 -21.14
CA TYR A 477 13.94 18.16 -19.83
C TYR A 477 12.82 19.09 -19.34
N PHE A 478 13.02 20.41 -19.39
CA PHE A 478 12.02 21.35 -18.88
C PHE A 478 10.70 21.31 -19.67
N THR A 479 10.75 21.10 -20.99
CA THR A 479 9.55 20.97 -21.81
C THR A 479 8.76 19.71 -21.44
N THR A 480 9.44 18.57 -21.29
CA THR A 480 8.82 17.30 -20.92
C THR A 480 8.27 17.36 -19.49
N PHE A 481 9.05 17.89 -18.55
CA PHE A 481 8.64 18.06 -17.16
C PHE A 481 7.38 18.94 -17.04
N ALA A 482 7.37 20.10 -17.71
CA ALA A 482 6.22 21.00 -17.71
C ALA A 482 4.98 20.33 -18.33
N GLY A 483 5.16 19.54 -19.39
CA GLY A 483 4.07 18.79 -20.03
C GLY A 483 3.48 17.69 -19.15
N MET A 484 4.24 17.12 -18.22
CA MET A 484 3.77 16.06 -17.31
C MET A 484 3.03 16.59 -16.08
N LEU A 485 3.26 17.84 -15.67
CA LEU A 485 2.63 18.40 -14.47
C LEU A 485 1.09 18.31 -14.51
N PRO A 486 0.38 18.72 -15.57
CA PRO A 486 -1.08 18.60 -15.60
C PRO A 486 -1.58 17.15 -15.53
N LEU A 487 -0.79 16.19 -16.02
CA LEU A 487 -1.17 14.77 -16.05
C LEU A 487 -1.17 14.13 -14.65
N LEU A 488 -0.53 14.74 -13.65
CA LEU A 488 -0.60 14.27 -12.25
C LEU A 488 -2.02 14.35 -11.67
N TRP A 489 -2.86 15.24 -12.20
CA TRP A 489 -4.25 15.45 -11.78
C TRP A 489 -5.26 15.18 -12.91
N ALA A 490 -4.82 14.75 -14.09
CA ALA A 490 -5.70 14.46 -15.21
C ALA A 490 -6.23 13.02 -15.16
N GLY A 491 -7.36 12.79 -15.85
CA GLY A 491 -7.91 11.45 -16.08
C GLY A 491 -8.31 10.72 -14.81
N ALA A 492 -8.82 11.42 -13.79
CA ALA A 492 -9.23 10.85 -12.52
C ALA A 492 -8.12 9.99 -11.85
N GLY A 493 -6.87 10.44 -11.97
CA GLY A 493 -5.71 9.75 -11.39
C GLY A 493 -5.16 8.58 -12.21
N LEU A 494 -5.80 8.19 -13.32
CA LEU A 494 -5.34 7.09 -14.19
C LEU A 494 -4.01 7.41 -14.91
N LEU A 495 -3.74 8.69 -15.17
CA LEU A 495 -2.49 9.14 -15.81
C LEU A 495 -1.38 9.47 -14.81
N LYS A 496 -1.67 9.40 -13.50
CA LYS A 496 -0.75 9.81 -12.45
C LYS A 496 0.51 8.95 -12.43
N GLY A 497 0.39 7.63 -12.64
CA GLY A 497 1.52 6.70 -12.72
C GLY A 497 2.46 7.04 -13.88
N PHE A 498 1.90 7.29 -15.07
CA PHE A 498 2.65 7.73 -16.25
C PHE A 498 3.41 9.04 -15.98
N ALA A 499 2.72 10.06 -15.46
CA ALA A 499 3.33 11.35 -15.19
C ALA A 499 4.44 11.26 -14.12
N LEU A 500 4.18 10.57 -13.01
CA LEU A 500 5.13 10.46 -11.90
C LEU A 500 6.40 9.71 -12.31
N THR A 501 6.27 8.56 -12.96
CA THR A 501 7.42 7.78 -13.44
C THR A 501 8.22 8.52 -14.50
N THR A 502 7.53 9.22 -15.42
CA THR A 502 8.19 10.04 -16.43
C THR A 502 8.99 11.17 -15.78
N ILE A 503 8.37 11.96 -14.90
CA ILE A 503 9.03 13.05 -14.17
C ILE A 503 10.25 12.55 -13.42
N ALA A 504 10.07 11.53 -12.57
CA ALA A 504 11.16 10.97 -11.77
C ALA A 504 12.31 10.49 -12.66
N GLY A 505 11.99 9.73 -13.73
CA GLY A 505 12.99 9.17 -14.62
C GLY A 505 13.75 10.23 -15.43
N ILE A 506 13.08 11.22 -16.01
CA ILE A 506 13.79 12.30 -16.72
C ILE A 506 14.65 13.12 -15.76
N SER A 507 14.19 13.36 -14.52
CA SER A 507 14.95 14.08 -13.48
C SER A 507 16.19 13.30 -13.05
N PHE A 508 16.08 12.02 -12.70
CA PHE A 508 17.24 11.19 -12.34
C PHE A 508 18.25 11.12 -13.47
N GLY A 509 17.75 10.95 -14.70
CA GLY A 509 18.65 10.94 -15.83
C GLY A 509 19.38 12.28 -15.98
N VAL A 510 18.68 13.41 -16.13
CA VAL A 510 19.33 14.71 -16.45
C VAL A 510 20.20 15.23 -15.31
N LEU A 511 19.81 14.99 -14.06
CA LEU A 511 20.53 15.49 -12.90
C LEU A 511 21.68 14.56 -12.45
N ILE A 512 21.61 13.27 -12.75
CA ILE A 512 22.55 12.26 -12.22
C ILE A 512 23.22 11.47 -13.36
N ALA A 513 22.43 10.75 -14.15
CA ALA A 513 22.97 9.76 -15.08
C ALA A 513 23.68 10.39 -16.30
N ARG A 514 23.09 11.40 -16.94
CA ARG A 514 23.69 12.09 -18.11
C ARG A 514 24.96 12.87 -17.75
N PRO A 515 25.05 13.60 -16.62
CA PRO A 515 26.29 14.21 -16.17
C PRO A 515 27.41 13.19 -15.91
N ALA A 516 27.08 12.01 -15.37
CA ALA A 516 28.04 10.92 -15.18
C ALA A 516 28.50 10.35 -16.54
N TYR A 517 27.58 10.12 -17.47
CA TYR A 517 27.89 9.70 -18.84
C TYR A 517 28.85 10.66 -19.55
N ALA A 518 28.56 11.97 -19.51
CA ALA A 518 29.43 12.99 -20.11
C ALA A 518 30.86 12.95 -19.54
N ALA A 519 30.99 12.75 -18.22
CA ALA A 519 32.29 12.61 -17.57
C ALA A 519 33.03 11.31 -17.96
N ILE A 520 32.29 10.20 -18.11
CA ILE A 520 32.86 8.92 -18.55
C ILE A 520 33.40 9.04 -19.97
N ILE A 521 32.60 9.61 -20.89
CA ILE A 521 32.97 9.80 -22.29
C ILE A 521 34.17 10.74 -22.43
N GLU A 522 34.20 11.86 -21.69
CA GLU A 522 35.35 12.77 -21.65
C GLU A 522 36.65 12.01 -21.31
N LYS A 523 36.61 11.11 -20.31
CA LYS A 523 37.78 10.35 -19.85
C LYS A 523 38.17 9.17 -20.73
N LEU A 524 37.21 8.56 -21.43
CA LEU A 524 37.46 7.41 -22.30
C LEU A 524 38.01 7.83 -23.67
N LEU A 525 37.57 8.98 -24.18
CA LEU A 525 37.87 9.45 -25.53
C LEU A 525 38.99 10.50 -25.59
N LYS A 526 39.22 11.28 -24.54
CA LYS A 526 40.49 11.99 -24.31
C LYS A 526 41.57 10.97 -23.95
#